data_AF-A0A1W9Z4E8-F1
#
_entry.id   AF-A0A1W9Z4E8-F1
#
_cell.length_a   1.000
_cell.length_b   1.000
_cell.length_c   1.000
_cell.angle_alpha   90.00
_cell.angle_beta   90.00
_cell.angle_gamma   90.00
#
_symmetry.space_group_name_H-M   'P 1'
#
loop_
_entity.id
_entity.type
_entity.pdbx_description
1 polymer ?
#
loop_
_entity_poly.entity_id
_entity_poly.type
_entity_poly.pdbx_seq_one_letter_code
_entity_poly.pdbx_strand_id
1 'polypeptide(L)'
;SQAKAVASAFEAAKAATIHPLQIAANRNAFLQLVRSNWFGLNAPAIAAAESIYEQFWATDVAAMFGYHAGASSAAAALSPFEELLMRLPNLGVGNTAANVGSGNKGTGNLGNGNNGNTNVGGGNIGNSNGGSGNRGNGNVGFGNIRNGNIGLGNTGVGLNGGLNVGMGNLGNSNVGFGNQGNNNTGGGNSGNANMGGGNVGNNNIGFGLTGNNLIGVGNTFYNSATGQFTFGGLNSGVDNIGIGNSGAGNIGFFNSG
;
A
#
# COMPACT_ATOMS: atom_id res chain seq x y z
N SER A 1 -22.69 -19.46 -1.15
CA SER A 1 -21.47 -19.08 -0.43
C SER A 1 -21.30 -17.57 -0.51
N GLN A 2 -20.63 -16.94 0.45
CA GLN A 2 -20.41 -15.48 0.43
C GLN A 2 -19.65 -15.03 -0.83
N ALA A 3 -18.71 -15.86 -1.32
CA ALA A 3 -18.03 -15.61 -2.59
C ALA A 3 -18.99 -15.47 -3.79
N LYS A 4 -20.02 -16.31 -3.89
CA LYS A 4 -21.04 -16.20 -4.95
C LYS A 4 -21.87 -14.93 -4.79
N ALA A 5 -22.19 -14.53 -3.56
CA ALA A 5 -22.96 -13.31 -3.30
C ALA A 5 -22.18 -12.05 -3.75
N VAL A 6 -20.88 -11.97 -3.45
CA VAL A 6 -20.02 -10.87 -3.91
C VAL A 6 -19.90 -10.86 -5.44
N ALA A 7 -19.72 -12.01 -6.07
CA ALA A 7 -19.66 -12.11 -7.53
C ALA A 7 -20.96 -11.63 -8.18
N SER A 8 -22.13 -12.00 -7.64
CA SER A 8 -23.41 -11.49 -8.13
C SER A 8 -23.56 -9.98 -7.97
N ALA A 9 -23.10 -9.41 -6.85
CA ALA A 9 -23.13 -7.96 -6.63
C ALA A 9 -22.22 -7.21 -7.62
N PHE A 10 -21.07 -7.77 -7.95
CA PHE A 10 -20.16 -7.23 -8.97
C PHE A 10 -20.79 -7.22 -10.36
N GLU A 11 -21.37 -8.34 -10.80
CA GLU A 11 -22.01 -8.41 -12.13
C GLU A 11 -23.21 -7.47 -12.25
N ALA A 12 -23.99 -7.30 -11.17
CA ALA A 12 -25.09 -6.35 -11.13
C ALA A 12 -24.61 -4.89 -11.28
N ALA A 13 -23.55 -4.51 -10.57
CA ALA A 13 -22.98 -3.17 -10.68
C ALA A 13 -22.37 -2.90 -12.05
N LYS A 14 -21.59 -3.86 -12.57
CA LYS A 14 -21.02 -3.80 -13.92
C LYS A 14 -22.08 -3.61 -14.99
N ALA A 15 -23.24 -4.28 -14.86
CA ALA A 15 -24.35 -4.13 -15.79
C ALA A 15 -25.09 -2.79 -15.67
N ALA A 16 -25.11 -2.20 -14.47
CA ALA A 16 -25.78 -0.93 -14.20
C ALA A 16 -24.92 0.31 -14.50
N THR A 17 -23.59 0.18 -14.46
CA THR A 17 -22.64 1.28 -14.76
C THR A 17 -22.76 1.75 -16.20
N ILE A 18 -22.77 3.06 -16.39
CA ILE A 18 -22.82 3.72 -17.69
C ILE A 18 -21.57 3.40 -18.48
N HIS A 19 -21.76 2.96 -19.73
CA HIS A 19 -20.65 2.59 -20.58
C HIS A 19 -19.82 3.84 -20.96
N PRO A 20 -18.47 3.80 -20.92
CA PRO A 20 -17.62 4.95 -21.21
C PRO A 20 -17.88 5.62 -22.57
N LEU A 21 -18.31 4.86 -23.58
CA LEU A 21 -18.69 5.41 -24.89
C LEU A 21 -19.92 6.31 -24.84
N GLN A 22 -20.88 6.08 -23.93
CA GLN A 22 -22.05 6.94 -23.76
C GLN A 22 -21.63 8.28 -23.13
N ILE A 23 -20.72 8.23 -22.16
CA ILE A 23 -20.13 9.41 -21.53
C ILE A 23 -19.37 10.21 -22.59
N ALA A 24 -18.50 9.57 -23.37
CA ALA A 24 -17.75 10.23 -24.44
C ALA A 24 -18.66 10.86 -25.50
N ALA A 25 -19.74 10.18 -25.90
CA ALA A 25 -20.72 10.71 -26.84
C ALA A 25 -21.39 11.98 -26.30
N ASN A 26 -21.85 11.96 -25.03
CA ASN A 26 -22.42 13.14 -24.38
C ASN A 26 -21.41 14.30 -24.30
N ARG A 27 -20.16 14.04 -23.87
CA ARG A 27 -19.13 15.08 -23.77
C ARG A 27 -18.75 15.68 -25.12
N ASN A 28 -18.70 14.87 -26.17
CA ASN A 28 -18.48 15.35 -27.53
C ASN A 28 -19.63 16.23 -28.02
N ALA A 29 -20.88 15.83 -27.78
CA ALA A 29 -22.06 16.62 -28.12
C ALA A 29 -22.07 17.97 -27.37
N PHE A 30 -21.79 17.96 -26.07
CA PHE A 30 -21.65 19.16 -25.25
C PHE A 30 -20.61 20.13 -25.84
N LEU A 31 -19.41 19.65 -26.18
CA LEU A 31 -18.36 20.50 -26.76
C LEU A 31 -18.77 21.12 -28.09
N GLN A 32 -19.50 20.39 -28.95
CA GLN A 32 -20.01 20.93 -30.21
C GLN A 32 -21.07 22.03 -29.98
N LEU A 33 -21.97 21.83 -29.01
CA LEU A 33 -22.98 22.82 -28.64
C LEU A 33 -22.35 24.11 -28.12
N VAL A 34 -21.33 23.99 -27.25
CA VAL A 34 -20.58 25.14 -26.72
C VAL A 34 -19.84 25.89 -27.83
N ARG A 35 -19.14 25.19 -28.73
CA ARG A 35 -18.39 25.79 -29.85
C ARG A 35 -19.28 26.54 -30.85
N SER A 36 -20.55 26.17 -30.95
CA SER A 36 -21.53 26.81 -31.84
C SER A 36 -22.41 27.85 -31.14
N ASN A 37 -22.22 28.11 -29.83
CA ASN A 37 -23.09 28.97 -29.03
C ASN A 37 -22.75 30.48 -29.10
N TRP A 38 -22.47 31.01 -30.29
CA TRP A 38 -22.04 32.41 -30.47
C TRP A 38 -23.06 33.45 -29.97
N PHE A 39 -24.35 33.13 -30.09
CA PHE A 39 -25.46 34.02 -29.74
C PHE A 39 -26.26 33.53 -28.52
N GLY A 40 -25.77 32.52 -27.80
CA GLY A 40 -26.49 31.97 -26.64
C GLY A 40 -27.69 31.07 -26.96
N LEU A 41 -28.02 30.86 -28.24
CA LEU A 41 -29.21 30.09 -28.67
C LEU A 41 -29.14 28.60 -28.29
N ASN A 42 -27.95 28.04 -28.07
CA ASN A 42 -27.77 26.64 -27.66
C ASN A 42 -27.84 26.44 -26.15
N ALA A 43 -28.05 27.50 -25.34
CA ALA A 43 -28.06 27.40 -23.88
C ALA A 43 -29.01 26.30 -23.35
N PRO A 44 -30.26 26.12 -23.85
CA PRO A 44 -31.13 25.03 -23.42
C PRO A 44 -30.58 23.63 -23.74
N ALA A 45 -29.94 23.47 -24.91
CA ALA A 45 -29.37 22.19 -25.33
C ALA A 45 -28.10 21.83 -24.53
N ILE A 46 -27.29 22.84 -24.18
CA ILE A 46 -26.13 22.67 -23.28
C ILE A 46 -26.61 22.20 -21.90
N ALA A 47 -27.62 22.86 -21.33
CA ALA A 47 -28.20 22.48 -20.05
C ALA A 47 -28.78 21.06 -20.06
N ALA A 48 -29.42 20.66 -21.17
CA ALA A 48 -29.91 19.28 -21.34
C ALA A 48 -28.76 18.25 -21.39
N ALA A 49 -27.67 18.56 -22.11
CA ALA A 49 -26.49 17.69 -22.17
C ALA A 49 -25.82 17.53 -20.79
N GLU A 50 -25.74 18.62 -20.02
CA GLU A 50 -25.26 18.59 -18.64
C GLU A 50 -26.19 17.78 -17.73
N SER A 51 -27.51 17.96 -17.84
CA SER A 51 -28.48 17.18 -17.07
C SER A 51 -28.37 15.67 -17.32
N ILE A 52 -28.13 15.25 -18.57
CA ILE A 52 -27.87 13.83 -18.90
C ILE A 52 -26.56 13.35 -18.25
N TYR A 53 -25.51 14.18 -18.26
CA TYR A 53 -24.24 13.83 -17.63
C TYR A 53 -24.40 13.66 -16.10
N GLU A 54 -25.20 14.50 -15.45
CA GLU A 54 -25.54 14.35 -14.03
C GLU A 54 -26.33 13.05 -13.75
N GLN A 55 -27.21 12.63 -14.67
CA GLN A 55 -27.88 11.33 -14.56
C GLN A 55 -26.91 10.16 -14.70
N PHE A 56 -25.91 10.25 -15.58
CA PHE A 56 -24.86 9.25 -15.66
C PHE A 56 -24.10 9.13 -14.34
N TRP A 57 -23.72 10.27 -13.77
CA TRP A 57 -23.07 10.32 -12.47
C TRP A 57 -23.93 9.68 -11.37
N ALA A 58 -25.22 10.05 -11.29
CA ALA A 58 -26.14 9.49 -10.31
C ALA A 58 -26.32 7.96 -10.47
N THR A 59 -26.37 7.48 -11.71
CA THR A 59 -26.50 6.05 -12.02
C THR A 59 -25.27 5.27 -11.59
N ASP A 60 -24.07 5.76 -11.90
CA ASP A 60 -22.82 5.10 -11.52
C ASP A 60 -22.62 5.09 -10.00
N VAL A 61 -22.97 6.18 -9.32
CA VAL A 61 -22.95 6.24 -7.85
C VAL A 61 -23.92 5.22 -7.25
N ALA A 62 -25.13 5.11 -7.77
CA ALA A 62 -26.11 4.12 -7.31
C ALA A 62 -25.63 2.67 -7.52
N ALA A 63 -25.03 2.38 -8.69
CA ALA A 63 -24.46 1.08 -8.99
C ALA A 63 -23.34 0.70 -8.00
N MET A 64 -22.41 1.63 -7.74
CA MET A 64 -21.31 1.41 -6.81
C MET A 64 -21.76 1.33 -5.35
N PHE A 65 -22.79 2.09 -4.95
CA PHE A 65 -23.39 1.96 -3.62
C PHE A 65 -24.03 0.59 -3.43
N GLY A 66 -24.76 0.10 -4.43
CA GLY A 66 -25.34 -1.25 -4.44
C GLY A 66 -24.28 -2.35 -4.32
N TYR A 67 -23.18 -2.24 -5.10
CA TYR A 67 -22.05 -3.14 -4.98
C TYR A 67 -21.45 -3.14 -3.57
N HIS A 68 -21.17 -1.98 -3.01
CA HIS A 68 -20.60 -1.84 -1.67
C HIS A 68 -21.51 -2.46 -0.60
N ALA A 69 -22.81 -2.19 -0.65
CA ALA A 69 -23.77 -2.76 0.29
C ALA A 69 -23.85 -4.30 0.17
N GLY A 70 -23.91 -4.82 -1.06
CA GLY A 70 -23.94 -6.25 -1.32
C GLY A 70 -22.66 -6.96 -0.86
N ALA A 71 -21.49 -6.42 -1.19
CA ALA A 71 -20.21 -6.97 -0.78
C ALA A 71 -20.01 -6.91 0.73
N SER A 72 -20.36 -5.78 1.36
CA SER A 72 -20.23 -5.59 2.81
C SER A 72 -21.13 -6.53 3.61
N SER A 73 -22.38 -6.73 3.17
CA SER A 73 -23.28 -7.68 3.82
C SER A 73 -22.79 -9.13 3.71
N ALA A 74 -22.26 -9.52 2.55
CA ALA A 74 -21.67 -10.85 2.35
C ALA A 74 -20.43 -11.06 3.24
N ALA A 75 -19.58 -10.03 3.39
CA ALA A 75 -18.42 -10.06 4.27
C ALA A 75 -18.81 -10.14 5.75
N ALA A 76 -19.81 -9.36 6.19
CA ALA A 76 -20.31 -9.37 7.57
C ALA A 76 -20.93 -10.71 7.99
N ALA A 77 -21.39 -11.51 7.03
CA ALA A 77 -21.95 -12.83 7.27
C ALA A 77 -20.89 -13.95 7.39
N LEU A 78 -19.59 -13.63 7.32
CA LEU A 78 -18.52 -14.59 7.60
C LEU A 78 -18.26 -14.68 9.12
N SER A 79 -18.25 -15.89 9.66
CA SER A 79 -17.86 -16.13 11.04
C SER A 79 -16.36 -15.83 11.24
N PRO A 80 -15.98 -15.11 12.31
CA PRO A 80 -14.57 -14.89 12.65
C PRO A 80 -13.84 -16.22 12.86
N PHE A 81 -12.65 -16.34 12.29
CA PHE A 81 -11.86 -17.57 12.42
C PHE A 81 -11.45 -17.83 13.87
N GLU A 82 -11.24 -16.77 14.67
CA GLU A 82 -10.93 -16.91 16.09
C GLU A 82 -12.04 -17.64 16.87
N GLU A 83 -13.31 -17.42 16.53
CA GLU A 83 -14.43 -18.10 17.20
C GLU A 83 -14.43 -19.60 16.90
N LEU A 84 -14.08 -19.97 15.67
CA LEU A 84 -13.92 -21.37 15.29
C LEU A 84 -12.75 -22.02 16.06
N LEU A 85 -11.64 -21.30 16.20
CA LEU A 85 -10.47 -21.79 16.94
C LEU A 85 -10.78 -22.02 18.44
N MET A 86 -11.60 -21.16 19.05
CA MET A 86 -11.99 -21.34 20.46
C MET A 86 -12.83 -22.60 20.70
N ARG A 87 -13.46 -23.16 19.66
CA ARG A 87 -14.27 -24.38 19.71
C ARG A 87 -13.47 -25.65 19.42
N LEU A 88 -12.16 -25.55 19.21
CA LEU A 88 -11.32 -26.71 18.91
C LEU A 88 -11.28 -27.70 20.09
N PRO A 89 -11.39 -29.02 19.84
CA PRO A 89 -11.09 -30.01 20.86
C PRO A 89 -9.60 -29.95 21.24
N ASN A 90 -9.27 -30.32 22.48
CA ASN A 90 -7.88 -30.46 22.90
C ASN A 90 -7.31 -31.81 22.39
N LEU A 91 -6.55 -31.78 21.31
CA LEU A 91 -5.97 -32.96 20.65
C LEU A 91 -4.46 -32.82 20.56
N GLY A 92 -3.73 -33.82 21.10
CA GLY A 92 -2.27 -33.92 21.07
C GLY A 92 -1.64 -33.90 22.47
N VAL A 93 -0.30 -34.02 22.52
CA VAL A 93 0.43 -34.22 23.79
C VAL A 93 0.99 -32.88 24.29
N GLY A 94 0.88 -32.63 25.59
CA GLY A 94 1.49 -31.45 26.23
C GLY A 94 0.76 -30.12 26.00
N ASN A 95 -0.50 -30.17 25.55
CA ASN A 95 -1.35 -28.98 25.45
C ASN A 95 -1.94 -28.59 26.80
N THR A 96 -2.04 -27.29 27.10
CA THR A 96 -2.63 -26.81 28.36
C THR A 96 -4.13 -26.45 28.28
N ALA A 97 -4.73 -26.36 27.09
CA ALA A 97 -6.16 -26.12 26.87
C ALA A 97 -6.61 -26.57 25.46
N ALA A 98 -7.77 -26.11 24.97
CA ALA A 98 -8.34 -26.37 23.65
C ALA A 98 -7.38 -26.02 22.50
N ASN A 99 -6.59 -26.98 22.03
CA ASN A 99 -5.62 -26.82 20.94
C ASN A 99 -5.55 -28.11 20.12
N VAL A 100 -5.16 -28.00 18.84
CA VAL A 100 -4.89 -29.15 17.97
C VAL A 100 -3.42 -29.17 17.59
N GLY A 101 -2.75 -30.29 17.89
CA GLY A 101 -1.30 -30.49 17.76
C GLY A 101 -0.64 -30.60 19.14
N SER A 102 0.68 -30.50 19.25
CA SER A 102 1.41 -30.83 20.49
C SER A 102 2.19 -29.66 21.08
N GLY A 103 2.30 -29.63 22.41
CA GLY A 103 3.13 -28.68 23.16
C GLY A 103 2.61 -27.24 23.15
N ASN A 104 1.31 -27.02 22.93
CA ASN A 104 0.73 -25.68 22.89
C ASN A 104 0.32 -25.19 24.29
N LYS A 105 0.67 -23.94 24.62
CA LYS A 105 0.20 -23.23 25.81
C LYS A 105 -0.78 -22.13 25.40
N GLY A 106 -1.89 -21.99 26.12
CA GLY A 106 -3.00 -21.11 25.77
C GLY A 106 -4.12 -21.85 25.05
N THR A 107 -5.00 -21.13 24.35
CA THR A 107 -6.22 -21.67 23.71
C THR A 107 -6.28 -21.36 22.21
N GLY A 108 -6.98 -22.22 21.46
CA GLY A 108 -7.28 -22.02 20.05
C GLY A 108 -6.06 -22.14 19.12
N ASN A 109 -4.98 -22.80 19.54
CA ASN A 109 -3.82 -22.98 18.68
C ASN A 109 -3.99 -24.21 17.79
N LEU A 110 -3.56 -24.08 16.52
CA LEU A 110 -3.47 -25.15 15.54
C LEU A 110 -2.02 -25.33 15.10
N GLY A 111 -1.42 -26.48 15.39
CA GLY A 111 -0.02 -26.81 15.11
C GLY A 111 0.76 -27.08 16.39
N ASN A 112 2.06 -26.79 16.43
CA ASN A 112 2.94 -27.31 17.49
C ASN A 112 3.75 -26.21 18.20
N GLY A 113 3.90 -26.34 19.53
CA GLY A 113 4.83 -25.52 20.30
C GLY A 113 4.48 -24.03 20.39
N ASN A 114 3.21 -23.67 20.22
CA ASN A 114 2.77 -22.27 20.34
C ASN A 114 2.60 -21.87 21.82
N ASN A 115 2.93 -20.63 22.15
CA ASN A 115 2.74 -20.04 23.48
C ASN A 115 1.95 -18.74 23.39
N GLY A 116 0.65 -18.83 23.68
CA GLY A 116 -0.33 -17.76 23.53
C GLY A 116 -1.60 -18.31 22.91
N ASN A 117 -2.46 -17.44 22.38
CA ASN A 117 -3.77 -17.85 21.88
C ASN A 117 -3.86 -17.72 20.35
N THR A 118 -4.77 -18.50 19.76
CA THR A 118 -5.22 -18.35 18.37
C THR A 118 -4.10 -18.39 17.32
N ASN A 119 -3.00 -19.09 17.58
CA ASN A 119 -1.91 -19.22 16.61
C ASN A 119 -2.13 -20.40 15.65
N VAL A 120 -1.76 -20.22 14.39
CA VAL A 120 -1.75 -21.27 13.37
C VAL A 120 -0.33 -21.51 12.88
N GLY A 121 0.14 -22.74 12.96
CA GLY A 121 1.51 -23.14 12.61
C GLY A 121 2.33 -23.49 13.85
N GLY A 122 3.63 -23.13 13.87
CA GLY A 122 4.58 -23.69 14.83
C GLY A 122 5.46 -22.69 15.57
N GLY A 123 5.68 -22.91 16.87
CA GLY A 123 6.70 -22.18 17.63
C GLY A 123 6.44 -20.68 17.78
N ASN A 124 5.18 -20.25 17.70
CA ASN A 124 4.83 -18.84 17.84
C ASN A 124 4.73 -18.44 19.33
N ILE A 125 5.13 -17.22 19.67
CA ILE A 125 5.01 -16.63 21.02
C ILE A 125 4.18 -15.36 20.90
N GLY A 126 3.07 -15.29 21.63
CA GLY A 126 2.05 -14.24 21.54
C GLY A 126 0.77 -14.75 20.86
N ASN A 127 -0.09 -13.85 20.43
CA ASN A 127 -1.45 -14.18 20.00
C ASN A 127 -1.68 -13.96 18.51
N SER A 128 -2.60 -14.73 17.93
CA SER A 128 -3.10 -14.54 16.55
C SER A 128 -2.01 -14.52 15.48
N ASN A 129 -0.94 -15.32 15.64
CA ASN A 129 0.09 -15.44 14.62
C ASN A 129 -0.24 -16.59 13.64
N GLY A 130 -0.02 -16.34 12.35
CA GLY A 130 -0.08 -17.36 11.30
C GLY A 130 1.33 -17.67 10.75
N GLY A 131 1.66 -18.95 10.60
CA GLY A 131 2.98 -19.40 10.17
C GLY A 131 3.84 -19.83 11.36
N SER A 132 5.16 -19.64 11.32
CA SER A 132 6.05 -20.21 12.34
C SER A 132 7.15 -19.30 12.88
N GLY A 133 7.49 -19.48 14.15
CA GLY A 133 8.59 -18.77 14.80
C GLY A 133 8.36 -17.28 15.01
N ASN A 134 7.11 -16.81 14.97
CA ASN A 134 6.80 -15.40 15.19
C ASN A 134 6.79 -15.08 16.70
N ARG A 135 7.27 -13.89 17.08
CA ARG A 135 7.25 -13.36 18.45
C ARG A 135 6.56 -12.01 18.50
N GLY A 136 5.38 -11.97 19.10
CA GLY A 136 4.49 -10.81 19.17
C GLY A 136 3.08 -11.22 18.75
N ASN A 137 2.26 -10.25 18.36
CA ASN A 137 0.86 -10.49 18.04
C ASN A 137 0.54 -10.20 16.58
N GLY A 138 -0.35 -11.00 15.97
CA GLY A 138 -0.91 -10.71 14.66
C GLY A 138 0.08 -10.78 13.50
N ASN A 139 1.17 -11.54 13.62
CA ASN A 139 2.11 -11.70 12.51
C ASN A 139 1.67 -12.81 11.56
N VAL A 140 1.96 -12.65 10.27
CA VAL A 140 1.73 -13.68 9.24
C VAL A 140 3.04 -14.00 8.54
N GLY A 141 3.41 -15.27 8.45
CA GLY A 141 4.64 -15.73 7.82
C GLY A 141 5.63 -16.30 8.85
N PHE A 142 6.91 -15.99 8.71
CA PHE A 142 7.95 -16.70 9.44
C PHE A 142 8.95 -15.78 10.14
N GLY A 143 9.26 -16.08 11.40
CA GLY A 143 10.36 -15.44 12.13
C GLY A 143 10.17 -13.95 12.38
N ASN A 144 8.94 -13.43 12.36
CA ASN A 144 8.70 -12.01 12.59
C ASN A 144 8.75 -11.66 14.09
N ILE A 145 9.27 -10.49 14.42
CA ILE A 145 9.40 -9.98 15.80
C ILE A 145 8.61 -8.67 15.94
N ARG A 146 7.90 -8.54 17.06
CA ARG A 146 6.85 -7.54 17.35
C ARG A 146 5.56 -7.82 16.59
N ASN A 147 4.75 -6.81 16.29
CA ASN A 147 3.34 -7.00 15.99
C ASN A 147 3.00 -6.70 14.52
N GLY A 148 2.00 -7.40 13.99
CA GLY A 148 1.36 -7.05 12.72
C GLY A 148 2.28 -7.13 11.49
N ASN A 149 3.40 -7.85 11.55
CA ASN A 149 4.27 -8.00 10.38
C ASN A 149 3.75 -9.10 9.47
N ILE A 150 3.91 -8.91 8.16
CA ILE A 150 3.55 -9.89 7.13
C ILE A 150 4.79 -10.23 6.32
N GLY A 151 5.17 -11.49 6.28
CA GLY A 151 6.30 -12.00 5.49
C GLY A 151 7.37 -12.67 6.35
N LEU A 152 8.64 -12.40 6.06
CA LEU A 152 9.77 -13.20 6.55
C LEU A 152 10.79 -12.36 7.32
N GLY A 153 11.02 -12.69 8.59
CA GLY A 153 12.14 -12.14 9.37
C GLY A 153 12.05 -10.63 9.60
N ASN A 154 10.85 -10.04 9.60
CA ASN A 154 10.70 -8.62 9.89
C ASN A 154 10.81 -8.35 11.39
N THR A 155 11.44 -7.25 11.79
CA THR A 155 11.63 -6.86 13.18
C THR A 155 11.12 -5.44 13.43
N GLY A 156 10.03 -5.33 14.18
CA GLY A 156 9.53 -4.05 14.69
C GLY A 156 10.42 -3.44 15.77
N VAL A 157 10.40 -2.10 15.90
CA VAL A 157 11.14 -1.37 16.94
C VAL A 157 10.18 -0.51 17.77
N GLY A 158 10.36 -0.50 19.09
CA GLY A 158 9.46 0.19 20.04
C GLY A 158 8.34 -0.70 20.57
N LEU A 159 7.62 -0.22 21.60
CA LEU A 159 6.59 -1.01 22.31
C LEU A 159 5.46 -1.50 21.39
N ASN A 160 5.04 -0.66 20.44
CA ASN A 160 4.03 -0.95 19.43
C ASN A 160 4.62 -1.04 18.01
N GLY A 161 5.90 -1.41 17.91
CA GLY A 161 6.59 -1.50 16.62
C GLY A 161 6.12 -2.68 15.76
N GLY A 162 6.35 -2.58 14.45
CA GLY A 162 6.03 -3.61 13.46
C GLY A 162 5.33 -3.05 12.24
N LEU A 163 4.30 -3.75 11.76
CA LEU A 163 3.56 -3.43 10.52
C LEU A 163 4.42 -3.46 9.25
N ASN A 164 5.52 -4.21 9.28
CA ASN A 164 6.34 -4.39 8.09
C ASN A 164 5.73 -5.46 7.18
N VAL A 165 5.80 -5.24 5.87
CA VAL A 165 5.37 -6.19 4.85
C VAL A 165 6.55 -6.55 3.95
N GLY A 166 6.85 -7.84 3.81
CA GLY A 166 7.95 -8.34 2.96
C GLY A 166 9.00 -9.07 3.77
N MET A 167 10.29 -8.87 3.47
CA MET A 167 11.37 -9.68 4.04
C MET A 167 12.48 -8.86 4.67
N GLY A 168 12.89 -9.22 5.89
CA GLY A 168 14.09 -8.70 6.54
C GLY A 168 14.04 -7.21 6.85
N ASN A 169 12.86 -6.61 6.97
CA ASN A 169 12.75 -5.20 7.32
C ASN A 169 12.99 -4.99 8.82
N LEU A 170 13.75 -3.95 9.16
CA LEU A 170 14.06 -3.54 10.53
C LEU A 170 13.50 -2.13 10.79
N GLY A 171 12.66 -1.99 11.81
CA GLY A 171 11.92 -0.76 12.12
C GLY A 171 10.44 -0.93 11.84
N ASN A 172 9.73 0.12 11.44
CA ASN A 172 8.26 0.09 11.41
C ASN A 172 7.68 0.49 10.05
N SER A 173 6.54 -0.12 9.69
CA SER A 173 5.76 0.23 8.50
C SER A 173 6.54 0.21 7.18
N ASN A 174 7.58 -0.63 7.07
CA ASN A 174 8.32 -0.78 5.82
C ASN A 174 7.64 -1.81 4.91
N VAL A 175 7.67 -1.56 3.60
CA VAL A 175 7.16 -2.47 2.58
C VAL A 175 8.29 -2.86 1.63
N GLY A 176 8.56 -4.14 1.48
CA GLY A 176 9.56 -4.69 0.57
C GLY A 176 10.67 -5.45 1.28
N PHE A 177 11.93 -5.22 0.91
CA PHE A 177 13.04 -6.11 1.25
C PHE A 177 14.20 -5.37 1.93
N GLY A 178 14.58 -5.78 3.13
CA GLY A 178 15.81 -5.32 3.78
C GLY A 178 15.85 -3.82 4.08
N ASN A 179 14.70 -3.17 4.30
CA ASN A 179 14.67 -1.76 4.66
C ASN A 179 14.99 -1.58 6.16
N GLN A 180 15.74 -0.55 6.50
CA GLN A 180 16.07 -0.16 7.86
C GLN A 180 15.53 1.25 8.18
N GLY A 181 14.80 1.38 9.27
CA GLY A 181 14.12 2.62 9.69
C GLY A 181 12.61 2.51 9.49
N ASN A 182 11.92 3.61 9.15
CA ASN A 182 10.46 3.61 9.13
C ASN A 182 9.85 4.09 7.81
N ASN A 183 8.70 3.53 7.44
CA ASN A 183 7.90 3.96 6.29
C ASN A 183 8.62 3.87 4.94
N ASN A 184 9.63 2.99 4.79
CA ASN A 184 10.29 2.82 3.50
C ASN A 184 9.51 1.85 2.62
N THR A 185 9.42 2.16 1.32
CA THR A 185 8.84 1.29 0.29
C THR A 185 9.90 0.90 -0.74
N GLY A 186 10.15 -0.39 -0.92
CA GLY A 186 11.10 -0.93 -1.89
C GLY A 186 12.20 -1.76 -1.22
N GLY A 187 13.47 -1.56 -1.60
CA GLY A 187 14.55 -2.49 -1.24
C GLY A 187 15.82 -1.83 -0.68
N GLY A 188 16.31 -2.28 0.48
CA GLY A 188 17.62 -1.87 0.99
C GLY A 188 17.73 -0.38 1.33
N ASN A 189 16.62 0.29 1.65
CA ASN A 189 16.66 1.69 2.07
C ASN A 189 17.07 1.79 3.55
N SER A 190 17.88 2.78 3.91
CA SER A 190 18.26 3.09 5.29
C SER A 190 17.86 4.53 5.64
N GLY A 191 17.05 4.67 6.69
CA GLY A 191 16.43 5.93 7.11
C GLY A 191 14.91 5.88 7.01
N ASN A 192 14.23 7.00 6.76
CA ASN A 192 12.77 7.05 6.82
C ASN A 192 12.11 7.57 5.55
N ALA A 193 10.93 7.03 5.25
CA ALA A 193 10.06 7.50 4.17
C ALA A 193 10.71 7.48 2.77
N ASN A 194 11.67 6.58 2.55
CA ASN A 194 12.27 6.41 1.22
C ASN A 194 11.41 5.50 0.35
N MET A 195 11.31 5.82 -0.94
CA MET A 195 10.66 5.01 -1.96
C MET A 195 11.68 4.61 -3.04
N GLY A 196 11.76 3.33 -3.36
CA GLY A 196 12.70 2.78 -4.34
C GLY A 196 13.78 1.91 -3.69
N GLY A 197 15.04 2.03 -4.11
CA GLY A 197 16.06 1.06 -3.71
C GLY A 197 17.42 1.63 -3.32
N GLY A 198 18.01 1.14 -2.22
CA GLY A 198 19.36 1.51 -1.81
C GLY A 198 19.53 2.97 -1.41
N ASN A 199 18.46 3.64 -1.00
CA ASN A 199 18.53 5.05 -0.58
C ASN A 199 19.00 5.15 0.88
N VAL A 200 19.88 6.11 1.16
CA VAL A 200 20.38 6.43 2.51
C VAL A 200 19.96 7.85 2.87
N GLY A 201 19.24 8.00 3.99
CA GLY A 201 18.68 9.26 4.48
C GLY A 201 17.15 9.25 4.49
N ASN A 202 16.49 10.39 4.28
CA ASN A 202 15.03 10.50 4.46
C ASN A 202 14.31 11.12 3.26
N ASN A 203 13.08 10.66 3.02
CA ASN A 203 12.17 11.16 1.98
C ASN A 203 12.76 11.12 0.56
N ASN A 204 13.63 10.16 0.26
CA ASN A 204 14.18 10.00 -1.07
C ASN A 204 13.25 9.14 -1.95
N ILE A 205 13.08 9.51 -3.22
CA ILE A 205 12.31 8.75 -4.21
C ILE A 205 13.24 8.38 -5.36
N GLY A 206 13.65 7.12 -5.44
CA GLY A 206 14.54 6.67 -6.50
C GLY A 206 15.49 5.55 -6.11
N PHE A 207 16.66 5.51 -6.73
CA PHE A 207 17.63 4.43 -6.54
C PHE A 207 19.03 4.95 -6.21
N GLY A 208 19.64 4.44 -5.15
CA GLY A 208 21.02 4.74 -4.78
C GLY A 208 21.25 6.18 -4.35
N LEU A 209 20.24 6.86 -3.83
CA LEU A 209 20.34 8.27 -3.39
C LEU A 209 20.94 8.35 -1.99
N THR A 210 21.89 9.25 -1.77
CA THR A 210 22.44 9.56 -0.44
C THR A 210 22.14 11.02 -0.11
N GLY A 211 21.35 11.27 0.94
CA GLY A 211 20.90 12.60 1.32
C GLY A 211 19.44 12.60 1.78
N ASN A 212 18.80 13.77 1.81
CA ASN A 212 17.38 13.88 2.14
C ASN A 212 16.62 14.61 1.03
N ASN A 213 15.36 14.23 0.83
CA ASN A 213 14.43 14.88 -0.09
C ASN A 213 14.90 14.85 -1.56
N LEU A 214 15.59 13.77 -1.96
CA LEU A 214 16.13 13.60 -3.30
C LEU A 214 15.18 12.76 -4.17
N ILE A 215 15.01 13.14 -5.43
CA ILE A 215 14.22 12.39 -6.42
C ILE A 215 15.10 12.11 -7.64
N GLY A 216 15.44 10.84 -7.91
CA GLY A 216 16.33 10.52 -9.03
C GLY A 216 17.07 9.18 -8.94
N VAL A 217 18.24 9.10 -9.55
CA VAL A 217 19.07 7.88 -9.57
C VAL A 217 20.54 8.23 -9.36
N GLY A 218 21.15 7.62 -8.34
CA GLY A 218 22.56 7.82 -7.99
C GLY A 218 22.88 9.29 -7.76
N ASN A 219 23.82 9.82 -8.54
CA ASN A 219 24.25 11.21 -8.45
C ASN A 219 23.43 12.17 -9.34
N THR A 220 22.37 11.69 -9.99
CA THR A 220 21.49 12.49 -10.84
C THR A 220 20.12 12.58 -10.21
N PHE A 221 19.81 13.72 -9.61
CA PHE A 221 18.60 13.89 -8.82
C PHE A 221 18.10 15.33 -8.80
N TYR A 222 16.83 15.47 -8.51
CA TYR A 222 16.18 16.71 -8.10
C TYR A 222 16.08 16.74 -6.58
N ASN A 223 16.58 17.79 -5.94
CA ASN A 223 16.37 18.02 -4.51
C ASN A 223 15.08 18.81 -4.32
N SER A 224 14.04 18.16 -3.78
CA SER A 224 12.73 18.78 -3.59
C SER A 224 12.67 19.80 -2.45
N ALA A 225 13.68 19.83 -1.57
CA ALA A 225 13.79 20.83 -0.52
C ALA A 225 14.39 22.15 -1.02
N THR A 226 15.36 22.08 -1.94
CA THR A 226 16.03 23.27 -2.50
C THR A 226 15.52 23.67 -3.88
N GLY A 227 14.81 22.78 -4.57
CA GLY A 227 14.37 22.99 -5.94
C GLY A 227 15.50 22.83 -6.98
N GLN A 228 16.64 22.27 -6.60
CA GLN A 228 17.83 22.18 -7.46
C GLN A 228 17.90 20.85 -8.20
N PHE A 229 18.24 20.89 -9.49
CA PHE A 229 18.64 19.72 -10.27
C PHE A 229 20.15 19.52 -10.20
N THR A 230 20.56 18.29 -9.92
CA THR A 230 21.95 17.84 -9.94
C THR A 230 22.12 16.75 -10.99
N PHE A 231 23.10 16.90 -11.87
CA PHE A 231 23.47 15.90 -12.87
C PHE A 231 24.90 15.42 -12.59
N GLY A 232 25.01 14.29 -11.89
CA GLY A 232 26.29 13.70 -11.53
C GLY A 232 27.14 13.35 -12.76
N GLY A 233 28.43 13.68 -12.71
CA GLY A 233 29.38 13.41 -13.80
C GLY A 233 29.38 14.44 -14.93
N LEU A 234 28.46 15.42 -14.92
CA LEU A 234 28.44 16.51 -15.88
C LEU A 234 29.01 17.82 -15.34
N ASN A 235 29.18 17.96 -14.02
CA ASN A 235 29.89 19.07 -13.39
C ASN A 235 31.02 18.54 -12.51
N SER A 236 32.07 19.34 -12.32
CA SER A 236 33.16 19.09 -11.36
C SER A 236 33.20 20.21 -10.32
N GLY A 237 33.45 19.88 -9.05
CA GLY A 237 33.35 20.82 -7.93
C GLY A 237 31.96 20.84 -7.28
N VAL A 238 31.64 21.89 -6.51
CA VAL A 238 30.48 21.93 -5.60
C VAL A 238 29.45 22.99 -6.01
N ASP A 239 28.18 22.76 -5.71
CA ASP A 239 27.09 23.75 -5.86
C ASP A 239 26.92 24.35 -7.27
N ASN A 240 27.35 23.63 -8.31
CA ASN A 240 27.15 24.05 -9.69
C ASN A 240 25.74 23.67 -10.20
N ILE A 241 25.05 24.61 -10.84
CA ILE A 241 23.73 24.45 -11.47
C ILE A 241 23.90 24.48 -12.99
N GLY A 242 23.49 23.41 -13.67
CA GLY A 242 23.59 23.25 -15.13
C GLY A 242 24.51 22.10 -15.54
N ILE A 243 25.21 22.21 -16.68
CA ILE A 243 26.03 21.14 -17.28
C ILE A 243 27.39 21.69 -17.70
N GLY A 244 28.46 20.94 -17.49
CA GLY A 244 29.81 21.24 -17.95
C GLY A 244 30.59 22.22 -17.07
N ASN A 245 30.09 22.57 -15.88
CA ASN A 245 30.72 23.55 -15.00
C ASN A 245 31.88 22.94 -14.19
N SER A 246 32.92 23.73 -13.92
CA SER A 246 34.04 23.38 -13.03
C SER A 246 34.27 24.44 -11.96
N GLY A 247 34.40 24.03 -10.70
CA GLY A 247 34.64 24.93 -9.55
C GLY A 247 33.43 25.02 -8.62
N ALA A 248 33.12 26.20 -8.07
CA ALA A 248 32.09 26.36 -7.04
C ALA A 248 31.02 27.42 -7.39
N GLY A 249 29.75 27.04 -7.27
CA GLY A 249 28.62 28.00 -7.33
C GLY A 249 28.29 28.54 -8.73
N ASN A 250 28.72 27.86 -9.80
CA ASN A 250 28.44 28.29 -11.16
C ASN A 250 26.99 28.01 -11.57
N ILE A 251 26.37 28.91 -12.35
CA ILE A 251 25.03 28.73 -12.91
C ILE A 251 25.10 28.86 -14.45
N GLY A 252 24.67 27.83 -15.18
CA GLY A 252 24.64 27.83 -16.65
C GLY A 252 25.40 26.64 -17.26
N PHE A 253 26.02 26.87 -18.43
CA PHE A 253 26.71 25.82 -19.18
C PHE A 253 28.20 26.14 -19.34
N PHE A 254 29.07 25.16 -19.08
CA PHE A 254 30.51 25.24 -19.33
C PHE A 254 31.25 26.39 -18.63
N ASN A 255 30.78 26.81 -17.46
CA ASN A 255 31.47 27.84 -16.67
C ASN A 255 32.67 27.26 -15.91
N SER A 256 33.69 28.09 -15.69
CA SER A 256 34.83 27.77 -14.83
C SER A 256 35.02 28.89 -13.81
N GLY A 257 35.04 28.53 -12.53
CA GLY A 257 35.18 29.48 -11.41
C GLY A 257 35.07 28.77 -10.08
#